data_AF-A0A9D4BKU7-F1
#
_entry.id   AF-A0A9D4BKU7-F1
#
_cell.length_a   1.000
_cell.length_b   1.000
_cell.length_c   1.000
_cell.angle_alpha   90.00
_cell.angle_beta   90.00
_cell.angle_gamma   90.00
#
_symmetry.space_group_name_H-M   'P 1'
#
loop_
_entity.id
_entity.type
_entity.pdbx_description
1 polymer ?
#
loop_
_entity_poly.entity_id
_entity_poly.type
_entity_poly.pdbx_seq_one_letter_code
_entity_poly.pdbx_strand_id
1 'polypeptide(L)'
;MESHPVLCRWNLSLDSGQIGSTCAVDVEIYPFDIQMCKLSFSAMGYEFNEVFVMPESDQANMTLFTEHPMWYVFDTQASSEQYK
;
A
#
# COMPACT_ATOMS: atom_id res chain seq x y z
N MET A 1 4.01 17.03 -30.72
CA MET A 1 2.79 16.79 -29.94
C MET A 1 3.24 16.03 -28.71
N GLU A 2 3.50 16.75 -27.62
CA GLU A 2 4.07 16.17 -26.40
C GLU A 2 3.00 15.34 -25.69
N SER A 3 3.25 14.03 -25.56
CA SER A 3 2.43 13.12 -24.77
C SER A 3 2.74 13.35 -23.29
N HIS A 4 2.06 14.30 -22.66
CA HIS A 4 2.10 14.39 -21.21
C HIS A 4 1.44 13.15 -20.60
N PRO A 5 2.09 12.45 -19.66
CA PRO A 5 1.46 11.34 -18.95
C PRO A 5 0.25 11.89 -18.19
N VAL A 6 -0.91 11.31 -18.46
CA VAL A 6 -2.14 11.64 -17.74
C VAL A 6 -1.97 11.12 -16.31
N LEU A 7 -1.62 12.01 -15.38
CA LEU A 7 -1.63 11.71 -13.95
C LEU A 7 -3.08 11.55 -13.50
N CYS A 8 -3.59 10.32 -13.58
CA CYS A 8 -4.89 9.98 -13.00
C CYS A 8 -4.76 9.95 -11.47
N ARG A 9 -5.15 11.03 -10.80
CA ARG A 9 -5.32 11.06 -9.35
C ARG A 9 -6.65 10.39 -9.02
N TRP A 10 -6.61 9.09 -8.72
CA TRP A 10 -7.79 8.33 -8.30
C TRP A 10 -8.07 8.61 -6.82
N ASN A 11 -9.24 9.19 -6.51
CA ASN A 11 -9.80 9.09 -5.17
C ASN A 11 -10.49 7.73 -5.07
N LEU A 12 -9.83 6.76 -4.44
CA LEU A 12 -10.46 5.49 -4.05
C LEU A 12 -11.59 5.80 -3.05
N SER A 13 -12.83 5.91 -3.55
CA SER A 13 -14.02 5.97 -2.71
C SER A 13 -14.41 4.54 -2.34
N LEU A 14 -13.81 4.03 -1.28
CA LEU A 14 -14.30 2.83 -0.60
C LEU A 14 -15.41 3.30 0.35
N ASP A 15 -16.65 2.83 0.19
CA ASP A 15 -17.84 3.26 0.96
C ASP A 15 -17.80 2.94 2.47
N SER A 16 -16.62 2.58 3.01
CA SER A 16 -16.32 2.52 4.44
C SER A 16 -14.83 2.74 4.77
N GLY A 17 -13.97 2.98 3.78
CA GLY A 17 -12.51 3.15 3.96
C GLY A 17 -11.77 1.95 4.59
N GLN A 18 -12.44 0.85 4.90
CA GLN A 18 -11.85 -0.29 5.61
C GLN A 18 -11.35 -1.33 4.60
N ILE A 19 -10.06 -1.64 4.67
CA ILE A 19 -9.40 -2.66 3.85
C ILE A 19 -9.06 -3.85 4.74
N GLY A 20 -9.61 -5.02 4.42
CA GLY A 20 -9.17 -6.30 4.99
C GLY A 20 -8.06 -6.90 4.13
N SER A 21 -6.97 -7.35 4.76
CA SER A 21 -5.88 -8.04 4.08
C SER A 21 -5.50 -9.33 4.81
N THR A 22 -4.81 -10.21 4.11
CA THR A 22 -4.18 -11.39 4.71
C THR A 22 -2.68 -11.16 4.79
N CYS A 23 -2.06 -11.57 5.89
CA CYS A 23 -0.63 -11.45 6.12
C CYS A 23 -0.12 -12.72 6.80
N ALA A 24 1.02 -13.22 6.35
CA ALA A 24 1.71 -14.30 7.04
C ALA A 24 2.47 -13.71 8.23
N VAL A 25 2.29 -14.32 9.40
CA VAL A 25 2.95 -13.93 10.65
C VAL A 25 3.97 -14.98 11.06
N ASP A 26 5.12 -14.52 11.53
CA ASP A 26 6.19 -15.37 12.08
C ASP A 26 6.19 -15.27 13.61
N VAL A 27 5.94 -16.39 14.29
CA VAL A 27 5.73 -16.44 15.74
C VAL A 27 6.89 -17.12 16.49
N GLU A 28 8.07 -17.27 15.86
CA GLU A 28 9.21 -17.96 16.46
C GLU A 28 9.65 -17.35 17.81
N ILE A 29 9.59 -16.02 17.94
CA ILE A 29 10.11 -15.28 19.11
C ILE A 29 9.03 -14.53 19.90
N TYR A 30 7.77 -14.97 19.82
CA TYR A 30 6.65 -14.36 20.55
C TYR A 30 6.95 -14.20 22.05
N PRO A 31 6.63 -13.07 22.70
CA PRO A 31 5.91 -11.89 22.20
C PRO A 31 6.83 -10.75 21.71
N PHE A 32 8.10 -11.03 21.41
CA PHE A 32 9.11 -10.03 21.02
C PHE A 32 9.37 -10.02 19.50
N ASP A 33 8.37 -10.44 18.73
CA ASP A 33 8.39 -10.57 17.28
C ASP A 33 8.21 -9.25 16.54
N ILE A 34 8.71 -9.22 15.31
CA ILE A 34 8.51 -8.13 14.34
C ILE A 34 7.80 -8.73 13.15
N GLN A 35 6.73 -8.06 12.69
CA GLN A 35 5.91 -8.53 11.59
C GLN A 35 6.03 -7.59 10.38
N MET A 36 6.12 -8.18 9.18
CA MET A 36 6.15 -7.45 7.91
C MET A 36 4.94 -7.86 7.06
N CYS A 37 4.00 -6.94 6.87
CA CYS A 37 2.80 -7.19 6.07
C CYS A 37 2.81 -6.36 4.78
N LYS A 38 2.67 -7.05 3.63
CA LYS A 38 2.61 -6.42 2.31
C LYS A 38 1.16 -6.22 1.88
N LEU A 39 0.81 -4.99 1.53
CA LEU A 39 -0.42 -4.67 0.81
C LEU A 39 -0.10 -4.52 -0.68
N SER A 40 -0.94 -5.10 -1.54
CA SER A 40 -0.79 -5.01 -2.99
C SER A 40 -2.04 -4.38 -3.59
N PHE A 41 -1.85 -3.27 -4.31
CA PHE A 41 -2.92 -2.55 -5.00
C PHE A 41 -2.73 -2.68 -6.50
N SER A 42 -3.78 -3.04 -7.23
CA SER A 42 -3.75 -3.23 -8.67
C SER A 42 -5.00 -2.66 -9.33
N ALA A 43 -4.84 -2.05 -10.50
CA ALA A 43 -5.95 -1.65 -11.35
C ALA A 43 -6.50 -2.87 -12.11
N MET A 44 -7.45 -3.58 -11.50
CA MET A 44 -8.03 -4.77 -12.12
C MET A 44 -8.77 -4.40 -13.42
N GLY A 45 -8.51 -5.17 -14.49
CA GLY A 45 -9.13 -4.97 -15.80
C GLY A 45 -8.37 -4.04 -16.74
N TYR A 46 -7.19 -3.56 -16.34
CA TYR A 46 -6.29 -2.79 -17.19
C TYR A 46 -4.91 -3.44 -17.23
N GLU A 47 -4.30 -3.40 -18.40
CA GLU A 47 -2.90 -3.75 -18.58
C GLU A 47 -1.98 -2.61 -18.12
N PHE A 48 -0.70 -2.94 -17.85
CA PHE A 48 0.27 -1.97 -17.33
C PHE A 48 0.53 -0.78 -18.27
N ASN A 49 0.32 -0.98 -19.58
CA ASN A 49 0.48 0.06 -20.61
C ASN A 49 -0.79 0.92 -20.79
N GLU A 50 -1.91 0.52 -20.19
CA GLU A 50 -3.16 1.27 -20.17
C GLU A 50 -3.27 2.12 -18.90
N VAL A 51 -2.97 1.52 -17.75
CA VAL A 51 -3.02 2.19 -16.44
C VAL A 51 -1.78 1.83 -15.62
N PHE A 52 -1.01 2.85 -15.25
CA PHE A 52 0.14 2.70 -14.37
C PHE A 52 -0.17 3.23 -12.96
N VAL A 53 -0.07 2.36 -11.96
CA VAL A 53 -0.31 2.72 -10.56
C VAL A 53 1.02 3.07 -9.91
N MET A 54 1.15 4.32 -9.46
CA MET A 54 2.32 4.80 -8.72
C MET A 54 1.89 5.30 -7.35
N PRO A 55 2.64 4.97 -6.28
CA PRO A 55 2.40 5.58 -4.99
C PRO A 55 2.77 7.07 -5.04
N GLU A 56 2.06 7.91 -4.28
CA GLU A 56 2.35 9.35 -4.19
C GLU A 56 3.66 9.63 -3.42
N SER A 57 4.04 8.73 -2.52
CA SER A 57 5.24 8.80 -1.68
C SER A 57 5.81 7.39 -1.48
N ASP A 58 7.07 7.27 -1.11
CA ASP A 58 7.75 6.02 -0.77
C ASP A 58 7.36 5.48 0.62
N GLN A 59 6.61 6.27 1.41
CA GLN A 59 6.11 5.92 2.73
C GLN A 59 4.61 6.20 2.85
N ALA A 60 3.94 5.51 3.78
CA ALA A 60 2.55 5.78 4.08
C ALA A 60 2.39 7.12 4.81
N ASN A 61 1.33 7.87 4.51
CA ASN A 61 1.03 9.10 5.23
C ASN A 61 0.42 8.77 6.60
N MET A 62 1.16 9.06 7.67
CA MET A 62 0.78 8.77 9.05
C MET A 62 0.17 9.97 9.80
N THR A 63 -0.17 11.07 9.12
CA THR A 63 -0.66 12.32 9.77
C THR A 63 -1.95 12.11 10.58
N LEU A 64 -2.80 11.17 10.17
CA LEU A 64 -4.07 10.83 10.81
C LEU A 64 -4.04 9.44 11.46
N PHE A 65 -2.84 8.89 11.69
CA PHE A 65 -2.70 7.59 12.32
C PHE A 65 -2.98 7.67 13.82
N THR A 66 -3.82 6.75 14.31
CA THR A 66 -4.04 6.53 15.73
C THR A 66 -3.29 5.28 16.15
N GLU A 67 -2.43 5.40 17.16
CA GLU A 67 -1.62 4.30 17.66
C GLU A 67 -2.47 3.14 18.22
N HIS A 68 -1.97 1.92 18.02
CA HIS A 68 -2.59 0.72 18.57
C HIS A 68 -1.97 0.37 19.92
N PRO A 69 -2.75 -0.04 20.95
CA PRO A 69 -2.20 -0.31 22.30
C PRO A 69 -1.18 -1.45 22.37
N MET A 70 -1.18 -2.35 21.39
CA MET A 70 -0.36 -3.58 21.37
C MET A 70 0.69 -3.61 20.25
N TRP A 71 0.51 -2.81 19.20
CA TRP A 71 1.31 -2.91 17.98
C TRP A 71 1.88 -1.55 17.63
N TYR A 72 3.16 -1.54 17.26
CA TYR A 72 3.87 -0.35 16.82
C TYR A 72 4.23 -0.48 15.36
N VAL A 73 4.01 0.59 14.59
CA VAL A 73 4.47 0.68 13.21
C VAL A 73 5.91 1.19 13.24
N PHE A 74 6.88 0.32 12.95
CA PHE A 74 8.30 0.68 12.92
C PHE A 74 8.70 1.40 11.64
N ASP A 75 8.18 0.94 10.49
CA ASP A 75 8.50 1.47 9.17
C ASP A 75 7.35 1.20 8.19
N THR A 76 7.28 1.99 7.13
CA THR A 76 6.37 1.75 6.00
C THR A 76 7.10 1.99 4.71
N GLN A 77 6.87 1.14 3.71
CA GLN A 77 7.45 1.31 2.39
C GLN A 77 6.39 1.08 1.32
N ALA A 78 6.38 1.97 0.32
CA ALA A 78 5.53 1.90 -0.84
C ALA A 78 6.38 1.99 -2.12
N SER A 79 6.15 1.05 -3.02
CA SER A 79 6.82 0.99 -4.32
C SER A 79 5.88 0.41 -5.36
N SER A 80 5.99 0.88 -6.61
CA SER A 80 5.37 0.19 -7.74
C SER A 80 6.25 -0.98 -8.18
N GLU A 81 5.68 -2.17 -8.24
CA GLU A 81 6.34 -3.32 -8.86
C GLU A 81 6.06 -3.27 -10.37
N GLN A 82 7.10 -2.98 -11.16
CA GLN A 82 7.04 -3.20 -12.61
C GLN A 82 7.16 -4.71 -12.84
N TYR A 83 6.09 -5.33 -13.33
CA TYR A 83 6.20 -6.66 -13.93
C TYR A 83 7.22 -6.57 -15.08
N LYS A 84 8.31 -7.34 -14.97
CA LYS A 84 9.27 -7.55 -16.06
C LYS A 84 8.65 -8.34 -17.20
#